data_AF-A0A060YVH7-F1
#
_entry.id   AF-A0A060YVH7-F1
#
_cell.length_a   1.000
_cell.length_b   1.000
_cell.length_c   1.000
_cell.angle_alpha   90.00
_cell.angle_beta   90.00
_cell.angle_gamma   90.00
#
_symmetry.space_group_name_H-M   'P 1'
#
loop_
_entity.id
_entity.type
_entity.pdbx_description
1 polymer ?
#
loop_
_entity_poly.entity_id
_entity_poly.type
_entity_poly.pdbx_seq_one_letter_code
_entity_poly.pdbx_strand_id
1 'polypeptide(L)'
;MEDIQLAMVVARLYEADYESSSTCQAILYEKVLGCQRDGSGYHCTKLHPDPFLRSIAFWIMKDYTKALDTLLECIPKEDDENPDVMVKSCNPVVFSFYNYLRTHPLIIRRHYASPEGAVTSSLGLTSEKSSVDEINLIERKLFFTTANAHFKVFDLF
;
A
#
# COMPACT_ATOMS: atom_id res chain seq x y z
N MET A 1 23.25 -9.16 -4.11
CA MET A 1 22.60 -9.50 -5.40
C MET A 1 21.24 -10.10 -5.06
N GLU A 2 20.25 -9.27 -4.76
CA GLU A 2 18.87 -9.69 -4.54
C GLU A 2 17.99 -8.91 -5.51
N ASP A 3 17.81 -9.45 -6.72
CA ASP A 3 16.95 -8.85 -7.73
C ASP A 3 15.54 -9.47 -7.61
N ILE A 4 14.68 -8.78 -6.85
CA ILE A 4 13.30 -9.20 -6.60
C ILE A 4 12.51 -9.21 -7.91
N GLN A 5 12.78 -8.28 -8.83
CA GLN A 5 12.08 -8.21 -10.11
C GLN A 5 12.37 -9.43 -10.97
N LEU A 6 13.64 -9.81 -11.08
CA LEU A 6 14.04 -11.02 -11.79
C LEU A 6 13.45 -12.27 -11.14
N ALA A 7 13.49 -12.38 -9.81
CA ALA A 7 12.91 -13.51 -9.08
C ALA A 7 11.40 -13.66 -9.35
N MET A 8 10.67 -12.54 -9.36
CA MET A 8 9.24 -12.52 -9.71
C MET A 8 8.99 -12.93 -11.16
N VAL A 9 9.80 -12.46 -12.11
CA VAL A 9 9.68 -12.86 -13.53
C VAL A 9 9.91 -14.36 -13.70
N VAL A 10 10.98 -14.89 -13.10
CA VAL A 10 11.29 -16.33 -13.17
C VAL A 10 10.18 -17.14 -12.51
N ALA A 11 9.71 -16.77 -11.31
CA ALA A 11 8.62 -17.48 -10.65
C ALA A 11 7.35 -17.54 -11.50
N ARG A 12 6.99 -16.45 -12.19
CA ARG A 12 5.84 -16.41 -13.11
C ARG A 12 6.03 -17.25 -14.37
N LEU A 13 7.26 -17.39 -14.88
CA LEU A 13 7.53 -18.21 -16.06
C LEU A 13 7.38 -19.71 -15.78
N TYR A 14 7.67 -20.13 -14.55
CA TYR A 14 7.63 -21.54 -14.17
C TYR A 14 6.27 -22.02 -13.67
N GLU A 15 5.33 -21.12 -13.44
CA GLU A 15 4.00 -21.47 -12.94
C GLU A 15 2.93 -21.35 -14.01
N ALA A 16 2.07 -22.37 -14.11
CA ALA A 16 1.02 -22.46 -15.12
C ALA A 16 -0.19 -21.56 -14.82
N ASP A 17 -0.41 -21.21 -13.55
CA ASP A 17 -1.48 -20.33 -13.11
C ASP A 17 -0.93 -19.23 -12.21
N TYR A 18 -0.93 -18.00 -12.73
CA TYR A 18 -0.37 -16.84 -12.06
C TYR A 18 -1.20 -16.41 -10.84
N GLU A 19 -2.52 -16.63 -10.85
CA GLU A 19 -3.38 -16.14 -9.76
C GLU A 19 -3.25 -16.92 -8.46
N SER A 20 -2.75 -18.16 -8.54
CA SER A 20 -2.57 -19.09 -7.41
C SER A 20 -1.09 -19.30 -7.05
N SER A 21 -0.21 -18.40 -7.49
CA SER A 21 1.24 -18.53 -7.38
C SER A 21 1.77 -18.54 -5.95
N SER A 22 1.95 -19.73 -5.37
CA SER A 22 2.55 -19.86 -4.04
C SER A 22 4.02 -19.39 -4.00
N THR A 23 4.76 -19.52 -5.11
CA THR A 23 6.16 -19.08 -5.18
C THR A 23 6.27 -17.56 -5.18
N CYS A 24 5.46 -16.85 -5.99
CA CYS A 24 5.46 -15.39 -6.00
C CYS A 24 5.03 -14.83 -4.64
N GLN A 25 4.01 -15.41 -4.03
CA GLN A 25 3.55 -14.99 -2.70
C GLN A 25 4.64 -15.15 -1.66
N ALA A 26 5.34 -16.30 -1.65
CA ALA A 26 6.46 -16.53 -0.73
C ALA A 26 7.60 -15.53 -0.93
N ILE A 27 7.93 -15.17 -2.18
CA ILE A 27 8.95 -14.16 -2.48
C ILE A 27 8.53 -12.80 -1.92
N LEU A 28 7.28 -12.38 -2.15
CA LEU A 28 6.78 -11.10 -1.64
C LEU A 28 6.75 -11.06 -0.11
N TYR A 29 6.31 -12.14 0.55
CA TYR A 29 6.32 -12.22 2.00
C TYR A 29 7.72 -12.08 2.58
N GLU A 30 8.67 -12.85 2.07
CA GLU A 30 10.04 -12.92 2.60
C GLU A 30 10.88 -11.70 2.27
N LYS A 31 10.78 -11.18 1.04
CA LYS A 31 11.67 -10.13 0.53
C LYS A 31 11.09 -8.72 0.62
N VAL A 32 9.77 -8.59 0.78
CA VAL A 32 9.11 -7.27 0.80
C VAL A 32 8.36 -7.03 2.10
N LEU A 33 7.56 -8.00 2.56
CA LEU A 33 6.63 -7.82 3.67
C LEU A 33 7.18 -8.23 5.05
N GLY A 34 8.45 -8.64 5.12
CA GLY A 34 9.10 -8.98 6.39
C GLY A 34 8.48 -10.19 7.10
N CYS A 35 7.76 -11.04 6.37
CA CYS A 35 7.15 -12.27 6.86
C CYS A 35 8.01 -13.49 6.50
N GLN A 36 7.70 -14.64 7.09
CA GLN A 36 8.17 -15.93 6.61
C GLN A 36 7.44 -16.32 5.31
N ARG A 37 7.94 -17.36 4.63
CA ARG A 37 7.42 -17.83 3.33
C ARG A 37 5.94 -18.25 3.36
N ASP A 38 5.44 -18.63 4.54
CA ASP A 38 4.05 -19.00 4.79
C ASP A 38 3.15 -17.79 5.13
N GLY A 39 3.70 -16.57 5.15
CA GLY A 39 3.03 -15.34 5.53
C GLY A 39 2.97 -15.09 7.05
N SER A 40 3.51 -15.98 7.88
CA SER A 40 3.57 -15.83 9.32
C SER A 40 4.80 -15.04 9.78
N GLY A 41 4.91 -14.75 11.08
CA GLY A 41 6.13 -14.19 11.66
C GLY A 41 6.52 -12.83 11.05
N TYR A 42 5.59 -11.89 11.05
CA TYR A 42 5.85 -10.51 10.63
C TYR A 42 6.90 -9.85 11.53
N HIS A 43 7.92 -9.25 10.90
CA HIS A 43 8.92 -8.42 11.58
C HIS A 43 9.06 -7.11 10.83
N CYS A 44 8.73 -6.01 11.50
CA CYS A 44 8.86 -4.64 10.99
C CYS A 44 10.27 -4.31 10.46
N THR A 45 11.32 -4.83 11.09
CA THR A 45 12.73 -4.58 10.76
C THR A 45 13.17 -5.28 9.48
N LYS A 46 12.44 -6.33 9.05
CA LYS A 46 12.67 -7.05 7.80
C LYS A 46 11.86 -6.52 6.64
N LEU A 47 11.04 -5.49 6.88
CA LEU A 47 10.20 -4.88 5.87
C LEU A 47 11.06 -4.13 4.85
N HIS A 48 10.66 -4.15 3.58
CA HIS A 48 11.42 -3.41 2.57
C HIS A 48 11.23 -1.88 2.77
N PRO A 49 12.30 -1.07 2.75
CA PRO A 49 12.24 0.36 3.07
C PRO A 49 11.38 1.16 2.09
N ASP A 50 11.33 0.74 0.83
CA ASP A 50 10.54 1.39 -0.21
C ASP A 50 9.02 1.17 -0.03
N PRO A 51 8.23 2.21 0.30
CA PRO A 51 6.77 2.11 0.44
C PRO A 51 6.06 1.70 -0.85
N PHE A 52 6.61 2.03 -2.03
CA PHE A 52 6.00 1.65 -3.30
C PHE A 52 6.07 0.14 -3.52
N LEU A 53 7.23 -0.48 -3.22
CA LEU A 53 7.37 -1.93 -3.34
C LEU A 53 6.43 -2.66 -2.37
N ARG A 54 6.26 -2.16 -1.15
CA ARG A 54 5.28 -2.73 -0.20
C ARG A 54 3.85 -2.60 -0.71
N SER A 55 3.50 -1.42 -1.24
CA SER A 55 2.18 -1.16 -1.82
C SER A 55 1.88 -2.11 -2.99
N ILE A 56 2.84 -2.27 -3.91
CA ILE A 56 2.73 -3.19 -5.05
C ILE A 56 2.61 -4.65 -4.57
N ALA A 57 3.37 -5.04 -3.53
CA ALA A 57 3.27 -6.38 -2.96
C ALA A 57 1.85 -6.65 -2.43
N PHE A 58 1.30 -5.77 -1.58
CA PHE A 58 -0.07 -5.92 -1.09
C PHE A 58 -1.12 -5.88 -2.21
N TRP A 59 -0.89 -5.09 -3.26
CA TRP A 59 -1.75 -5.05 -4.43
C TRP A 59 -1.80 -6.40 -5.15
N ILE A 60 -0.63 -7.01 -5.38
CA ILE A 60 -0.53 -8.36 -5.96
C ILE A 60 -1.19 -9.40 -5.05
N MET A 61 -1.06 -9.25 -3.73
CA MET A 61 -1.72 -10.10 -2.72
C MET A 61 -3.22 -9.84 -2.56
N LYS A 62 -3.80 -8.92 -3.35
CA LYS A 62 -5.23 -8.53 -3.33
C LYS A 62 -5.68 -7.89 -1.99
N ASP A 63 -4.74 -7.43 -1.17
CA ASP A 63 -5.01 -6.66 0.05
C ASP A 63 -4.92 -5.15 -0.27
N TYR A 64 -5.93 -4.65 -0.98
CA TYR A 64 -5.92 -3.29 -1.52
C TYR A 64 -5.93 -2.19 -0.43
N THR A 65 -6.49 -2.50 0.74
CA THR A 65 -6.48 -1.58 1.88
C THR A 65 -5.06 -1.39 2.40
N LYS A 66 -4.34 -2.49 2.67
CA LYS A 66 -2.93 -2.40 3.08
C LYS A 66 -2.02 -1.83 2.01
N ALA A 67 -2.35 -2.06 0.73
CA ALA A 67 -1.62 -1.43 -0.38
C ALA A 67 -1.69 0.10 -0.31
N LEU A 68 -2.82 0.67 0.09
CA LEU A 68 -2.98 2.10 0.30
C LEU A 68 -2.32 2.57 1.59
N ASP A 69 -2.58 1.89 2.70
CA ASP A 69 -2.12 2.30 4.03
C ASP A 69 -0.59 2.33 4.14
N THR A 70 0.10 1.36 3.52
CA THR A 70 1.55 1.24 3.63
C THR A 70 2.35 2.36 2.97
N LEU A 71 1.72 3.10 2.05
CA LEU A 71 2.31 4.31 1.48
C LEU A 71 2.47 5.42 2.52
N LEU A 72 1.64 5.41 3.57
CA LEU A 72 1.67 6.35 4.68
C LEU A 72 2.48 5.84 5.86
N GLU A 73 3.22 4.74 5.71
CA GLU A 73 4.00 4.11 6.78
C GLU A 73 5.51 4.29 6.54
N CYS A 74 6.25 4.46 7.64
CA CYS A 74 7.70 4.40 7.71
C CYS A 74 8.12 3.21 8.58
N ILE A 75 9.20 2.57 8.16
CA ILE A 75 9.91 1.61 9.01
C ILE A 75 10.51 2.40 10.19
N PRO A 76 10.27 1.97 11.44
CA PRO A 76 10.91 2.54 12.61
C PRO A 76 12.43 2.44 12.50
N LYS A 77 13.15 3.41 13.06
CA LYS A 77 14.61 3.31 13.10
C LYS A 77 14.99 2.30 14.19
N GLU A 78 16.11 1.61 14.02
CA GLU A 78 16.56 0.59 15.00
C GLU A 78 16.74 1.13 16.43
N ASP A 79 16.88 2.46 16.57
CA ASP A 79 17.00 3.16 17.85
C ASP A 79 15.65 3.54 18.51
N ASP A 80 14.50 3.25 17.88
CA ASP A 80 13.18 3.56 18.45
C ASP A 80 12.84 2.57 19.60
N GLU A 81 12.35 3.10 20.72
CA GLU A 81 12.02 2.33 21.94
C GLU A 81 10.96 1.22 21.72
N ASN A 82 10.29 1.22 20.57
CA ASN A 82 9.32 0.20 20.19
C ASN A 82 9.41 -0.10 18.67
N PRO A 83 10.37 -0.93 18.24
CA PRO A 83 10.69 -1.15 16.83
C PRO A 83 9.52 -1.77 16.05
N ASP A 84 8.59 -2.47 16.72
CA ASP A 84 7.43 -3.14 16.08
C ASP A 84 6.27 -2.21 15.69
N VAL A 85 6.30 -0.93 16.06
CA VAL A 85 5.20 0.01 15.77
C VAL A 85 5.53 0.86 14.54
N MET A 86 4.87 0.59 13.40
CA MET A 86 5.02 1.43 12.21
C MET A 86 4.63 2.88 12.49
N VAL A 87 5.50 3.80 12.08
CA VAL A 87 5.31 5.23 12.26
C VAL A 87 4.67 5.80 11.00
N LYS A 88 3.62 6.61 11.14
CA LYS A 88 3.01 7.23 9.96
C LYS A 88 3.92 8.31 9.39
N SER A 89 4.21 8.21 8.10
CA SER A 89 5.05 9.12 7.35
C SER A 89 4.26 9.86 6.28
N CYS A 90 4.73 11.07 5.98
CA CYS A 90 4.10 11.94 5.00
C CYS A 90 5.11 12.30 3.91
N ASN A 91 5.78 11.29 3.37
CA ASN A 91 6.80 11.47 2.34
C ASN A 91 6.15 12.02 1.05
N PRO A 92 6.55 13.19 0.54
CA PRO A 92 5.92 13.80 -0.62
C PRO A 92 6.04 12.95 -1.90
N VAL A 93 7.03 12.05 -1.98
CA VAL A 93 7.24 11.18 -3.15
C VAL A 93 6.04 10.25 -3.37
N VAL A 94 5.38 9.77 -2.29
CA VAL A 94 4.25 8.83 -2.41
C VAL A 94 2.92 9.50 -2.81
N PHE A 95 2.87 10.83 -2.81
CA PHE A 95 1.62 11.61 -2.94
C PHE A 95 0.79 11.24 -4.18
N SER A 96 1.42 11.24 -5.35
CA SER A 96 0.70 10.98 -6.61
C SER A 96 0.12 9.57 -6.65
N PHE A 97 0.89 8.58 -6.19
CA PHE A 97 0.44 7.19 -6.19
C PHE A 97 -0.63 6.93 -5.12
N TYR A 98 -0.49 7.55 -3.95
CA TYR A 98 -1.52 7.52 -2.91
C TYR A 98 -2.85 8.10 -3.41
N ASN A 99 -2.81 9.25 -4.08
CA ASN A 99 -4.01 9.87 -4.67
C ASN A 99 -4.63 9.03 -5.79
N TYR A 100 -3.79 8.35 -6.58
CA TYR A 100 -4.27 7.40 -7.57
C TYR A 100 -4.99 6.21 -6.93
N LEU A 101 -4.39 5.60 -5.89
CA LEU A 101 -4.96 4.42 -5.23
C LEU A 101 -6.22 4.76 -4.41
N ARG A 102 -6.25 5.87 -3.66
CA ARG A 102 -7.44 6.23 -2.84
C ARG A 102 -8.72 6.39 -3.66
N THR A 103 -8.59 6.71 -4.95
CA THR A 103 -9.72 6.87 -5.88
C THR A 103 -9.98 5.63 -6.73
N HIS A 104 -9.21 4.56 -6.52
CA HIS A 104 -9.31 3.36 -7.35
C HIS A 104 -10.59 2.56 -7.04
N PRO A 105 -11.38 2.15 -8.06
CA PRO A 105 -12.67 1.45 -7.85
C PRO A 105 -12.58 0.19 -6.98
N LEU A 106 -11.46 -0.56 -7.04
CA LEU A 106 -11.26 -1.76 -6.21
C LEU A 106 -11.14 -1.43 -4.72
N ILE A 107 -10.49 -0.33 -4.37
CA ILE A 107 -10.34 0.12 -2.97
C ILE A 107 -11.69 0.62 -2.47
N ILE A 108 -12.36 1.47 -3.26
CA ILE A 108 -13.68 2.01 -2.91
C ILE A 108 -14.68 0.86 -2.72
N ARG A 109 -14.76 -0.08 -3.67
CA ARG A 109 -15.69 -1.22 -3.56
C ARG A 109 -15.41 -2.07 -2.32
N ARG A 110 -14.16 -2.27 -1.90
CA ARG A 110 -13.83 -3.13 -0.75
C ARG A 110 -14.01 -2.43 0.60
N HIS A 111 -13.75 -1.12 0.68
CA HIS A 111 -13.98 -0.33 1.89
C HIS A 111 -15.46 0.00 2.13
N TYR A 112 -16.23 0.17 1.05
CA TYR A 112 -17.61 0.68 1.13
C TYR A 112 -18.67 -0.32 0.67
N ALA A 113 -18.31 -1.52 0.21
CA ALA A 113 -19.24 -2.64 0.20
C ALA A 113 -19.45 -3.09 1.66
N SER A 114 -20.39 -2.44 2.34
CA SER A 114 -20.91 -2.92 3.61
C SER A 114 -21.32 -4.40 3.47
N PRO A 115 -20.98 -5.28 4.43
CA PRO A 115 -21.42 -6.68 4.42
C PRO A 115 -22.95 -6.82 4.57
N GLU A 116 -23.69 -5.73 4.87
CA GLU A 116 -25.15 -5.76 5.04
C GLU A 116 -25.96 -5.36 3.78
N GLY A 117 -25.31 -5.17 2.63
CA GLY A 117 -25.97 -4.64 1.42
C GLY A 117 -26.12 -5.62 0.25
N ALA A 118 -25.89 -6.92 0.44
CA ALA A 118 -25.87 -7.90 -0.66
C ALA A 118 -27.24 -8.21 -1.31
N VAL A 119 -28.30 -7.47 -0.97
CA VAL A 119 -29.65 -7.64 -1.54
C VAL A 119 -30.16 -6.31 -2.08
N THR A 120 -29.56 -5.79 -3.15
CA THR A 120 -30.20 -4.87 -4.12
C THR A 120 -29.21 -4.53 -5.24
N SER A 121 -28.81 -5.54 -6.02
CA SER A 121 -28.38 -5.28 -7.40
C SER A 121 -29.59 -4.89 -8.24
N SER A 122 -29.95 -3.61 -8.26
CA SER A 122 -30.64 -3.01 -9.41
C SER A 122 -30.62 -1.49 -9.31
N LEU A 123 -30.01 -0.86 -10.33
CA LEU A 123 -30.36 0.46 -10.83
C LEU A 123 -30.43 1.61 -9.81
N GLY A 124 -29.47 2.52 -9.88
CA GLY A 124 -29.70 3.88 -9.40
C GLY A 124 -28.44 4.56 -8.91
N LEU A 125 -28.02 5.58 -9.65
CA LEU A 125 -27.18 6.66 -9.15
C LEU A 125 -27.84 7.27 -7.91
N THR A 126 -27.52 6.79 -6.70
CA THR A 126 -27.80 7.53 -5.48
C THR A 126 -26.52 8.21 -5.06
N SER A 127 -26.55 9.53 -5.20
CA SER A 127 -25.63 10.49 -4.63
C SER A 127 -25.60 10.32 -3.10
N GLU A 128 -24.87 9.34 -2.59
CA GLU A 128 -24.44 9.33 -1.20
C GLU A 128 -23.18 10.18 -1.12
N LYS A 129 -23.34 11.38 -0.55
CA LYS A 129 -22.26 12.30 -0.23
C LYS A 129 -21.15 11.52 0.47
N SER A 130 -20.05 11.38 -0.26
CA SER A 130 -19.01 10.41 -0.01
C SER A 130 -18.20 10.77 1.23
N SER A 131 -18.14 9.86 2.20
CA SER A 131 -17.08 9.81 3.21
C SER A 131 -15.66 9.67 2.60
N VAL A 132 -15.56 9.53 1.27
CA VAL A 132 -14.33 9.59 0.47
C VAL A 132 -13.68 10.99 0.48
N ASP A 133 -14.45 12.03 0.82
CA ASP A 133 -13.99 13.43 0.78
C ASP A 133 -13.43 13.92 2.13
N GLU A 134 -13.57 13.13 3.20
CA GLU A 134 -13.09 13.53 4.51
C GLU A 134 -11.61 13.18 4.67
N ILE A 135 -10.76 14.18 4.43
CA ILE A 135 -9.30 14.06 4.54
C ILE A 135 -8.92 13.93 6.03
N ASN A 136 -8.33 12.80 6.41
CA ASN A 136 -7.76 12.48 7.72
C ASN A 136 -6.50 13.33 8.00
N LEU A 137 -6.12 13.47 9.27
CA LEU A 137 -4.93 14.18 9.73
C LEU A 137 -3.64 13.75 9.02
N ILE A 138 -3.42 12.46 8.78
CA ILE A 138 -2.21 11.98 8.10
C ILE A 138 -2.20 12.38 6.63
N GLU A 139 -3.35 12.26 5.97
CA GLU A 139 -3.50 12.71 4.60
C GLU A 139 -3.24 14.22 4.54
N ARG A 140 -3.88 15.03 5.40
CA ARG A 140 -3.62 16.48 5.48
C ARG A 140 -2.13 16.77 5.61
N LYS A 141 -1.42 16.07 6.50
CA LYS A 141 0.03 16.21 6.64
C LYS A 141 0.78 15.86 5.34
N LEU A 142 0.37 14.82 4.61
CA LEU A 142 0.92 14.48 3.30
C LEU A 142 0.68 15.59 2.27
N PHE A 143 -0.54 16.12 2.17
CA PHE A 143 -0.86 17.27 1.28
C PHE A 143 0.03 18.48 1.61
N PHE A 144 0.13 18.86 2.89
CA PHE A 144 0.95 20.00 3.31
C PHE A 144 2.45 19.77 3.08
N THR A 145 2.96 18.58 3.40
CA THR A 145 4.38 18.24 3.21
C THR A 145 4.75 18.27 1.73
N THR A 146 3.87 17.75 0.88
CA THR A 146 4.02 17.79 -0.59
C THR A 146 4.00 19.22 -1.11
N ALA A 147 3.00 20.02 -0.74
CA ALA A 147 2.93 21.42 -1.14
C ALA A 147 4.19 22.21 -0.74
N ASN A 148 4.68 22.01 0.49
CA ASN A 148 5.91 22.65 0.98
C ASN A 148 7.16 22.20 0.22
N ALA A 149 7.27 20.91 -0.12
CA ALA A 149 8.38 20.40 -0.93
C ALA A 149 8.40 21.03 -2.33
N HIS A 150 7.24 21.12 -2.98
CA HIS A 150 7.12 21.79 -4.28
C HIS A 150 7.44 23.29 -4.19
N PHE A 151 6.95 23.97 -3.15
CA PHE A 151 7.24 25.39 -2.94
C PHE A 151 8.75 25.67 -2.84
N LYS A 152 9.48 24.88 -2.05
CA LYS A 152 10.94 25.06 -1.88
C LYS A 152 11.77 24.81 -3.14
N VAL A 153 11.27 24.01 -4.08
CA VAL A 153 11.94 23.80 -5.38
C VAL A 153 11.82 25.04 -6.27
N PHE A 154 10.74 25.83 -6.11
CA PHE A 154 10.56 27.07 -6.86
C PHE A 154 11.41 28.24 -6.33
N ASP A 155 11.76 28.27 -5.04
CA ASP A 155 12.64 29.31 -4.45
C ASP A 155 14.14 29.14 -4.80
N LEU A 156 14.50 28.08 -5.56
CA LEU A 156 15.87 27.81 -6.00
C LEU A 156 16.18 28.32 -7.43
N PHE A 157 15.24 29.07 -8.05
CA PHE A 157 15.39 29.75 -9.34
C PHE A 157 15.13 31.25 -9.18
#